data_AF-A0A1V8UYK4-F1
#
_entry.id   AF-A0A1V8UYK4-F1
#
_cell.length_a   1.000
_cell.length_b   1.000
_cell.length_c   1.000
_cell.angle_alpha   90.00
_cell.angle_beta   90.00
_cell.angle_gamma   90.00
#
_symmetry.space_group_name_H-M   'P 1'
#
loop_
_entity.id
_entity.type
_entity.pdbx_description
1 polymer ?
#
loop_
_entity_poly.entity_id
_entity_poly.type
_entity_poly.pdbx_seq_one_letter_code
_entity_poly.pdbx_strand_id
1 'polypeptide(L)'
;MILPADRHRTPFYAKGSYFSYSKSFPKPSTLVYPAPVPGHGGLGTHLTVDMADRVRFGPDVEWVDSPTDLAPTPNAERFKAALEDIQKYLPGIDVDAVALDYAGIRPKLGRLGAVASGKGFQDFYIKKEEGFEGFINLLGIESPGLTSSLAIAEEVERILYQ
;
A
#
# COMPACT_ATOMS: atom_id res chain seq x y z
N MET A 1 24.18 4.09 -10.56
CA MET A 1 23.71 2.75 -10.17
C MET A 1 24.94 1.90 -9.84
N ILE A 2 24.94 1.20 -8.70
CA ILE A 2 26.13 0.47 -8.19
C ILE A 2 26.29 -0.90 -8.89
N LEU A 3 25.19 -1.62 -9.08
CA LEU A 3 25.18 -2.94 -9.71
C LEU A 3 25.36 -2.85 -11.24
N PRO A 4 25.82 -3.93 -11.90
CA PRO A 4 25.76 -4.02 -13.36
C PRO A 4 24.30 -4.10 -13.85
N ALA A 5 24.08 -3.71 -15.11
CA ALA A 5 22.75 -3.47 -15.67
C ALA A 5 21.83 -4.71 -15.67
N ASP A 6 22.40 -5.91 -15.82
CA ASP A 6 21.70 -7.20 -15.78
C ASP A 6 21.12 -7.53 -14.40
N ARG A 7 21.63 -6.89 -13.34
CA ARG A 7 21.14 -7.04 -11.96
C ARG A 7 20.20 -5.91 -11.53
N HIS A 8 19.91 -4.96 -12.42
CA HIS A 8 18.96 -3.88 -12.11
C HIS A 8 17.54 -4.41 -12.07
N ARG A 9 16.76 -3.90 -11.12
CA ARG A 9 15.33 -4.17 -11.02
C ARG A 9 14.56 -2.90 -11.34
N THR A 10 13.50 -3.03 -12.12
CA THR A 10 12.58 -1.93 -12.40
C THR A 10 11.53 -1.84 -11.30
N PRO A 11 11.41 -0.70 -10.59
CA PRO A 11 10.34 -0.49 -9.64
C PRO A 11 9.01 -0.22 -10.37
N PHE A 12 7.92 -0.59 -9.71
CA PHE A 12 6.56 -0.23 -10.10
C PHE A 12 5.89 0.52 -8.95
N TYR A 13 4.98 1.44 -9.28
CA TYR A 13 4.41 2.35 -8.30
C TYR A 13 2.89 2.16 -8.24
N ALA A 14 2.43 1.56 -7.14
CA ALA A 14 0.99 1.44 -6.86
C ALA A 14 0.60 2.54 -5.87
N LYS A 15 0.11 3.65 -6.41
CA LYS A 15 -0.48 4.76 -5.66
C LYS A 15 -1.81 4.31 -5.05
N GLY A 16 -2.06 4.74 -3.83
CA GLY A 16 -3.29 4.51 -3.11
C GLY A 16 -3.74 5.78 -2.43
N SER A 17 -4.90 6.27 -2.86
CA SER A 17 -5.57 7.44 -2.30
C SER A 17 -6.45 7.02 -1.12
N TYR A 18 -6.41 7.84 -0.07
CA TYR A 18 -7.24 7.72 1.12
C TYR A 18 -8.31 8.79 1.13
N PHE A 19 -9.39 8.50 1.83
CA PHE A 19 -10.54 9.38 1.97
C PHE A 19 -10.82 9.62 3.45
N SER A 20 -11.09 10.85 3.81
CA SER A 20 -11.47 11.25 5.16
C SER A 20 -12.98 11.20 5.32
N TYR A 21 -13.44 11.11 6.56
CA TYR A 21 -14.83 11.25 6.93
C TYR A 21 -15.00 12.38 7.95
N SER A 22 -15.77 13.40 7.61
CA SER A 22 -15.86 14.64 8.39
C SER A 22 -16.86 14.59 9.55
N LYS A 23 -17.81 13.64 9.52
CA LYS A 23 -18.82 13.50 10.57
C LYS A 23 -18.31 12.71 11.77
N SER A 24 -18.86 13.04 12.93
CA SER A 24 -18.52 12.39 14.20
C SER A 24 -19.16 11.02 14.38
N PHE A 25 -20.07 10.58 13.51
CA PHE A 25 -20.68 9.26 13.52
C PHE A 25 -20.82 8.72 12.10
N PRO A 26 -20.57 7.41 11.87
CA PRO A 26 -20.31 6.37 12.88
C PRO A 26 -18.91 6.45 13.51
N LYS A 27 -18.77 5.95 14.75
CA LYS A 27 -17.50 5.81 15.49
C LYS A 27 -17.16 4.34 15.69
N PRO A 28 -16.65 3.63 14.67
CA PRO A 28 -16.28 2.24 14.82
C PRO A 28 -15.10 2.11 15.79
N SER A 29 -15.14 1.07 16.64
CA SER A 29 -14.05 0.71 17.57
C SER A 29 -13.12 -0.37 17.02
N THR A 30 -13.27 -0.70 15.74
CA THR A 30 -12.54 -1.80 15.09
C THR A 30 -12.31 -1.44 13.63
N LEU A 31 -11.13 -1.79 13.13
CA LEU A 31 -10.78 -1.60 11.72
C LEU A 31 -11.56 -2.62 10.87
N VAL A 32 -12.01 -2.21 9.68
CA VAL A 32 -12.80 -3.09 8.79
C VAL A 32 -12.04 -3.34 7.50
N TYR A 33 -11.78 -4.62 7.25
CA TYR A 33 -11.08 -5.12 6.06
C TYR A 33 -12.03 -6.05 5.32
N PRO A 34 -12.60 -5.65 4.16
CA PRO A 34 -13.39 -6.54 3.33
C PRO A 34 -12.55 -7.71 2.83
N ALA A 35 -13.22 -8.83 2.52
CA ALA A 35 -12.55 -9.99 1.94
C ALA A 35 -11.89 -9.61 0.59
N PRO A 36 -10.66 -10.06 0.32
CA PRO A 36 -10.00 -9.79 -0.95
C PRO A 36 -10.80 -10.36 -2.12
N VAL A 37 -10.97 -9.58 -3.17
CA VAL A 37 -11.59 -10.04 -4.42
C VAL A 37 -10.49 -10.53 -5.36
N PRO A 38 -10.56 -11.77 -5.89
CA PRO A 38 -9.57 -12.29 -6.83
C PRO A 38 -9.31 -11.32 -7.99
N GLY A 39 -8.03 -11.05 -8.29
CA GLY A 39 -7.61 -10.17 -9.38
C GLY A 39 -7.50 -8.68 -9.03
N HIS A 40 -7.94 -8.23 -7.85
CA HIS A 40 -7.72 -6.85 -7.42
C HIS A 40 -6.26 -6.63 -6.94
N GLY A 41 -5.68 -5.50 -7.32
CA GLY A 41 -4.31 -5.10 -6.96
C GLY A 41 -4.12 -4.67 -5.50
N GLY A 42 -5.12 -4.88 -4.64
CA GLY A 42 -5.14 -4.52 -3.23
C GLY A 42 -6.22 -5.30 -2.47
N LEU A 43 -6.24 -5.13 -1.16
CA LEU A 43 -7.20 -5.77 -0.25
C LEU A 43 -8.58 -5.06 -0.22
N GLY A 44 -8.81 -4.06 -1.08
CA GLY A 44 -10.00 -3.20 -1.08
C GLY A 44 -9.85 -1.94 -0.21
N THR A 45 -10.81 -1.02 -0.32
CA THR A 45 -10.88 0.21 0.49
C THR A 45 -11.31 -0.13 1.92
N HIS A 46 -10.35 -0.15 2.85
CA HIS A 46 -10.58 -0.48 4.26
C HIS A 46 -11.07 0.71 5.05
N LEU A 47 -11.68 0.44 6.20
CA LEU A 47 -11.94 1.43 7.24
C LEU A 47 -10.82 1.36 8.27
N THR A 48 -10.13 2.47 8.46
CA THR A 48 -9.21 2.67 9.58
C THR A 48 -9.63 3.84 10.45
N VAL A 49 -9.08 3.89 11.66
CA VAL A 49 -9.26 5.00 12.60
C VAL A 49 -7.87 5.53 12.91
N ASP A 50 -7.68 6.83 12.76
CA ASP A 50 -6.40 7.46 13.10
C ASP A 50 -6.28 7.73 14.61
N MET A 51 -5.11 8.19 15.05
CA MET A 51 -4.83 8.48 16.46
C MET A 51 -5.65 9.63 17.05
N ALA A 52 -6.42 10.35 16.23
CA ALA A 52 -7.34 11.41 16.63
C ALA A 52 -8.81 10.98 16.52
N ASP A 53 -9.07 9.66 16.50
CA ASP A 53 -10.38 9.03 16.38
C ASP A 53 -11.14 9.39 15.10
N ARG A 54 -10.44 9.80 14.03
CA ARG A 54 -11.08 10.10 12.74
C ARG A 54 -11.13 8.86 11.87
N VAL A 55 -12.30 8.61 11.30
CA VAL A 55 -12.51 7.55 10.31
C VAL A 55 -11.81 7.93 9.00
N ARG A 56 -11.06 6.97 8.46
CA ARG A 56 -10.45 7.04 7.15
C ARG A 56 -10.81 5.80 6.34
N PHE A 57 -10.95 6.00 5.04
CA PHE A 57 -11.18 4.95 4.08
C PHE A 57 -9.99 4.83 3.13
N GLY A 58 -9.71 3.61 2.69
CA GLY A 58 -8.71 3.36 1.65
C GLY A 58 -7.65 2.33 2.01
N PRO A 59 -6.58 2.28 1.23
CA PRO A 59 -6.44 3.02 -0.03
C PRO A 59 -7.16 2.33 -1.20
N ASP A 60 -7.43 3.10 -2.26
CA ASP A 60 -7.65 2.51 -3.58
C ASP A 60 -6.32 2.03 -4.22
N VAL A 61 -6.35 1.63 -5.50
CA VAL A 61 -5.15 1.22 -6.24
C VAL A 61 -5.11 1.87 -7.62
N GLU A 62 -4.08 2.67 -7.85
CA GLU A 62 -3.76 3.35 -9.11
C GLU A 62 -2.29 3.08 -9.47
N TRP A 63 -2.04 2.57 -10.68
CA TRP A 63 -0.67 2.42 -11.16
C TRP A 63 -0.19 3.72 -11.77
N VAL A 64 0.94 4.24 -11.28
CA VAL A 64 1.57 5.47 -11.75
C VAL A 64 2.98 5.17 -12.25
N ASP A 65 3.55 6.08 -13.04
CA ASP A 65 4.88 5.89 -13.63
C ASP A 65 6.00 6.59 -12.84
N SER A 66 5.65 7.44 -11.86
CA SER A 66 6.60 8.21 -11.06
C SER A 66 6.42 7.97 -9.55
N PRO A 67 7.52 7.80 -8.78
CA PRO A 67 7.46 7.78 -7.32
C PRO A 67 7.16 9.16 -6.72
N THR A 68 7.19 10.23 -7.53
CA THR A 68 6.92 11.61 -7.09
C THR A 68 5.47 12.03 -7.31
N ASP A 69 4.63 11.19 -7.91
CA ASP A 69 3.20 11.45 -8.08
C ASP A 69 2.45 11.19 -6.75
N LEU A 70 2.77 11.98 -5.73
CA LEU A 70 2.28 11.80 -4.36
C LEU A 70 0.94 12.48 -4.10
N ALA A 71 0.42 13.22 -5.08
CA ALA A 71 -0.88 13.86 -4.95
C ALA A 71 -2.00 12.81 -5.12
N PRO A 72 -3.03 12.85 -4.27
CA PRO A 72 -4.26 12.09 -4.50
C PRO A 72 -4.85 12.48 -5.86
N THR A 73 -5.31 11.50 -6.63
CA THR A 73 -5.84 11.77 -7.97
C THR A 73 -7.29 12.26 -7.87
N PRO A 74 -7.60 13.50 -8.28
CA PRO A 74 -8.96 14.05 -8.22
C PRO A 74 -9.80 13.54 -9.40
N ASN A 75 -10.13 12.24 -9.40
CA ASN A 75 -10.90 11.58 -10.45
C ASN A 75 -12.28 11.16 -9.93
N ALA A 76 -13.34 11.68 -10.54
CA ALA A 76 -14.72 11.45 -10.12
C ALA A 76 -15.15 9.97 -10.19
N GLU A 77 -14.73 9.24 -11.22
CA GLU A 77 -15.07 7.81 -11.36
C GLU A 77 -14.38 6.96 -10.29
N ARG A 78 -13.12 7.26 -9.97
CA ARG A 78 -12.40 6.60 -8.87
C ARG A 78 -13.02 6.90 -7.52
N PHE A 79 -13.39 8.15 -7.29
CA PHE A 79 -14.08 8.57 -6.07
C PHE A 79 -15.43 7.84 -5.92
N LYS A 80 -16.22 7.77 -7.00
CA LYS A 80 -17.47 7.03 -7.03
C LYS A 80 -17.26 5.53 -6.73
N ALA A 81 -16.29 4.89 -7.35
CA ALA A 81 -15.96 3.48 -7.07
C ALA A 81 -15.56 3.25 -5.61
N ALA A 82 -14.80 4.16 -5.00
CA ALA A 82 -14.45 4.09 -3.59
C ALA A 82 -15.69 4.19 -2.68
N LEU A 83 -16.63 5.09 -2.99
CA LEU A 83 -17.90 5.19 -2.26
C LEU A 83 -18.73 3.90 -2.37
N GLU A 84 -18.82 3.32 -3.56
CA GLU A 84 -19.50 2.04 -3.80
C GLU A 84 -18.86 0.90 -2.98
N ASP A 85 -17.52 0.86 -2.88
CA ASP A 85 -16.80 -0.11 -2.07
C ASP A 85 -17.05 0.08 -0.56
N ILE A 86 -17.04 1.33 -0.08
CA ILE A 86 -17.34 1.66 1.33
C ILE A 86 -18.76 1.23 1.69
N GLN A 87 -19.74 1.52 0.83
CA GLN A 87 -21.15 1.21 1.08
C GLN A 87 -21.44 -0.31 1.17
N LYS A 88 -20.57 -1.17 0.63
CA LYS A 88 -20.72 -2.64 0.76
C LYS A 88 -20.66 -3.12 2.20
N TYR A 89 -19.85 -2.48 3.04
CA TYR A 89 -19.71 -2.85 4.45
C TYR A 89 -20.25 -1.78 5.42
N LEU A 90 -20.56 -0.58 4.93
CA LEU A 90 -21.13 0.50 5.71
C LEU A 90 -22.27 1.22 4.94
N PRO A 91 -23.41 0.55 4.71
CA PRO A 91 -24.47 1.03 3.80
C PRO A 91 -25.14 2.33 4.26
N GLY A 92 -25.13 2.64 5.56
CA GLY A 92 -25.69 3.86 6.14
C GLY A 92 -24.74 5.05 6.18
N ILE A 93 -23.58 4.97 5.53
CA ILE A 93 -22.60 6.07 5.51
C ILE A 93 -23.18 7.29 4.79
N ASP A 94 -22.87 8.48 5.31
CA ASP A 94 -23.12 9.72 4.60
C ASP A 94 -22.02 9.99 3.58
N VAL A 95 -22.30 9.75 2.31
CA VAL A 95 -21.33 9.91 1.22
C VAL A 95 -20.89 11.37 1.02
N ASP A 96 -21.74 12.35 1.38
CA ASP A 96 -21.42 13.78 1.23
C ASP A 96 -20.38 14.24 2.28
N ALA A 97 -20.19 13.44 3.34
CA ALA A 97 -19.21 13.70 4.37
C ALA A 97 -17.84 13.02 4.10
N VAL A 98 -17.73 12.26 3.01
CA VAL A 98 -16.48 11.64 2.55
C VAL A 98 -15.74 12.61 1.62
N ALA A 99 -14.43 12.78 1.82
CA ALA A 99 -13.60 13.64 0.97
C ALA A 99 -12.25 13.00 0.67
N LEU A 100 -11.69 13.28 -0.51
CA LEU A 100 -10.32 12.91 -0.87
C LEU A 100 -9.34 13.55 0.12
N ASP A 101 -8.36 12.78 0.59
CA ASP A 101 -7.48 13.19 1.69
C ASP A 101 -6.00 13.17 1.24
N TYR A 102 -5.28 12.08 1.51
CA TYR A 102 -3.87 11.93 1.15
C TYR A 102 -3.64 10.68 0.30
N ALA A 103 -2.45 10.54 -0.28
CA ALA A 103 -2.06 9.37 -1.02
C ALA A 103 -0.69 8.86 -0.56
N GLY A 104 -0.45 7.56 -0.77
CA GLY A 104 0.86 6.94 -0.62
C GLY A 104 1.15 6.02 -1.80
N ILE A 105 2.42 5.81 -2.10
CA ILE A 105 2.86 4.90 -3.17
C ILE A 105 3.54 3.69 -2.56
N ARG A 106 3.06 2.48 -2.90
CA ARG A 106 3.74 1.23 -2.57
C ARG A 106 4.86 0.97 -3.59
N PRO A 107 6.11 0.71 -3.14
CA PRO A 107 7.18 0.30 -4.03
C PRO A 107 7.00 -1.19 -4.38
N LYS A 108 6.63 -1.49 -5.62
CA LYS A 108 6.33 -2.84 -6.10
C LYS A 108 7.47 -3.38 -6.97
N LEU A 109 7.69 -4.70 -6.93
CA LEU A 109 8.62 -5.40 -7.84
C LEU A 109 7.91 -5.99 -9.09
N GLY A 110 6.61 -5.77 -9.22
CA GLY A 110 5.80 -6.18 -10.36
C GLY A 110 4.43 -5.52 -10.38
N ARG A 111 3.74 -5.56 -11.53
CA ARG A 111 2.35 -5.08 -11.69
C ARG A 111 1.29 -6.15 -11.40
N LEU A 112 1.68 -7.43 -11.30
CA LEU A 112 0.74 -8.51 -10.96
C LEU A 112 0.35 -8.38 -9.48
N GLY A 113 -0.96 -8.45 -9.22
CA GLY A 113 -1.65 -7.83 -8.08
C GLY A 113 -1.26 -8.28 -6.67
N ALA A 114 -1.94 -7.69 -5.68
CA ALA A 114 -1.76 -7.92 -4.24
C ALA A 114 -2.26 -9.29 -3.78
N VAL A 115 -1.89 -10.35 -4.48
CA VAL A 115 -2.11 -11.71 -4.03
C VAL A 115 -1.08 -12.00 -2.95
N ALA A 116 -1.55 -12.11 -1.69
CA ALA A 116 -0.73 -12.50 -0.54
C ALA A 116 -0.09 -13.90 -0.72
N SER A 117 -0.54 -14.68 -1.70
CA SER A 117 0.08 -15.94 -2.12
C SER A 117 -0.34 -16.30 -3.55
N GLY A 118 0.50 -17.04 -4.29
CA GLY A 118 0.17 -17.61 -5.59
C GLY A 118 1.01 -17.08 -6.76
N LYS A 119 0.55 -17.36 -8.00
CA LYS A 119 1.26 -16.96 -9.22
C LYS A 119 1.36 -15.43 -9.32
N GLY A 120 2.58 -14.91 -9.39
CA GLY A 120 2.86 -13.48 -9.55
C GLY A 120 3.11 -12.72 -8.24
N PHE A 121 3.05 -13.38 -7.08
CA PHE A 121 3.52 -12.79 -5.82
C PHE A 121 5.02 -12.49 -5.92
N GLN A 122 5.41 -11.31 -5.42
CA GLN A 122 6.79 -10.87 -5.32
C GLN A 122 7.03 -10.47 -3.86
N ASP A 123 7.95 -11.17 -3.20
CA ASP A 123 8.32 -10.88 -1.82
C ASP A 123 9.28 -9.69 -1.71
N PHE A 124 9.52 -9.22 -0.49
CA PHE A 124 10.58 -8.27 -0.20
C PHE A 124 11.93 -8.80 -0.70
N TYR A 125 12.67 -7.94 -1.39
CA TYR A 125 14.03 -8.24 -1.81
C TYR A 125 14.99 -7.65 -0.78
N ILE A 126 15.45 -8.49 0.14
CA ILE A 126 16.45 -8.15 1.16
C ILE A 126 17.68 -9.00 0.87
N LYS A 127 18.73 -8.39 0.29
CA LYS A 127 19.88 -9.16 -0.19
C LYS A 127 21.19 -8.36 -0.13
N LYS A 128 22.25 -8.99 0.40
CA LYS A 128 23.63 -8.55 0.18
C LYS A 128 24.06 -8.90 -1.24
N GLU A 129 24.46 -7.89 -1.99
CA GLU A 129 24.78 -8.05 -3.40
C GLU A 129 26.18 -8.64 -3.59
N GLU A 130 26.25 -9.77 -4.27
CA GLU A 130 27.52 -10.45 -4.55
C GLU A 130 28.51 -9.54 -5.27
N GLY A 131 29.75 -9.49 -4.78
CA GLY A 131 30.82 -8.64 -5.29
C GLY A 131 30.83 -7.21 -4.74
N PHE A 132 29.88 -6.83 -3.88
CA PHE A 132 29.77 -5.50 -3.30
C PHE A 132 29.70 -5.56 -1.77
N GLU A 133 30.87 -5.46 -1.12
CA GLU A 133 30.98 -5.57 0.33
C GLU A 133 30.19 -4.47 1.04
N GLY A 134 29.44 -4.85 2.09
CA GLY A 134 28.57 -3.93 2.83
C GLY A 134 27.34 -3.39 2.07
N PHE A 135 27.08 -3.78 0.82
CA PHE A 135 25.94 -3.28 0.05
C PHE A 135 24.74 -4.23 0.14
N ILE A 136 23.69 -3.79 0.83
CA ILE A 136 22.43 -4.53 0.99
C ILE A 136 21.29 -3.75 0.33
N ASN A 137 20.56 -4.42 -0.55
CA ASN A 137 19.35 -3.90 -1.17
C ASN A 137 18.13 -4.28 -0.34
N LEU A 138 17.25 -3.30 -0.07
CA LEU A 138 15.90 -3.48 0.47
C LEU A 138 14.93 -2.92 -0.58
N LEU A 139 14.39 -3.80 -1.43
CA LEU A 139 13.50 -3.41 -2.53
C LEU A 139 12.14 -4.05 -2.35
N GLY A 140 11.10 -3.38 -2.85
CA GLY A 140 9.75 -3.91 -2.77
C GLY A 140 9.15 -3.90 -1.36
N ILE A 141 9.71 -3.11 -0.43
CA ILE A 141 9.22 -3.01 0.96
C ILE A 141 7.89 -2.25 0.99
N GLU A 142 6.83 -2.92 0.51
CA GLU A 142 5.44 -2.48 0.56
C GLU A 142 4.78 -2.92 1.87
N SER A 143 3.44 -3.02 1.95
CA SER A 143 2.77 -3.59 3.12
C SER A 143 3.09 -5.09 3.23
N PRO A 144 3.44 -5.64 4.41
CA PRO A 144 3.37 -5.05 5.75
C PRO A 144 4.71 -4.46 6.29
N GLY A 145 5.48 -3.76 5.47
CA GLY A 145 6.84 -3.28 5.75
C GLY A 145 7.01 -2.42 7.00
N LEU A 146 6.02 -1.58 7.33
CA LEU A 146 6.04 -0.85 8.61
C LEU A 146 5.92 -1.80 9.80
N THR A 147 4.96 -2.74 9.74
CA THR A 147 4.74 -3.75 10.77
C THR A 147 5.94 -4.67 10.93
N SER A 148 6.62 -5.01 9.84
CA SER A 148 7.81 -5.87 9.84
C SER A 148 9.13 -5.12 9.95
N SER A 149 9.12 -3.81 10.21
CA SER A 149 10.33 -2.96 10.14
C SER A 149 11.48 -3.42 11.06
N LEU A 150 11.16 -3.86 12.28
CA LEU A 150 12.16 -4.38 13.22
C LEU A 150 12.76 -5.71 12.74
N ALA A 151 11.92 -6.64 12.26
CA ALA A 151 12.38 -7.91 11.72
C ALA A 151 13.22 -7.73 10.43
N ILE A 152 12.88 -6.74 9.61
CA ILE A 152 13.71 -6.35 8.46
C ILE A 152 15.09 -5.88 8.93
N ALA A 153 15.16 -5.07 10.00
CA ALA A 153 16.43 -4.60 10.55
C ALA A 153 17.27 -5.76 11.11
N GLU A 154 16.65 -6.72 11.80
CA GLU A 154 17.32 -7.95 12.28
C GLU A 154 17.86 -8.79 11.12
N GLU A 155 17.11 -8.95 10.03
CA GLU A 155 17.57 -9.67 8.85
C GLU A 155 18.76 -8.96 8.18
N VAL A 156 18.75 -7.62 8.13
CA VAL A 156 19.88 -6.83 7.62
C VAL A 156 21.12 -7.00 8.51
N GLU A 157 20.96 -6.97 9.84
CA GLU A 157 22.04 -7.20 10.81
C GLU A 157 22.65 -8.60 10.62
N ARG A 158 21.80 -9.62 10.52
CA ARG A 158 22.20 -11.00 10.25
C ARG A 158 23.00 -11.11 8.96
N ILE A 159 22.51 -10.54 7.85
CA ILE A 159 23.20 -10.59 6.54
C ILE A 159 24.56 -9.88 6.57
N LEU A 160 24.70 -8.83 7.38
CA LEU A 160 25.90 -7.98 7.39
C LEU A 160 27.00 -8.52 8.31
N TYR A 161 26.62 -9.13 9.44
CA TYR A 161 27.56 -9.45 10.52
C TYR A 161 27.61 -10.93 10.93
N GLN A 162 26.65 -11.76 10.51
CA GLN A 162 26.54 -13.17 10.91
C GLN A 162 26.75 -14.10 9.71
#